data_AF-A0A4Q7EGK0-F1
#
_entry.id   AF-A0A4Q7EGK0-F1
#
_cell.length_a   1.000
_cell.length_b   1.000
_cell.length_c   1.000
_cell.angle_alpha   90.00
_cell.angle_beta   90.00
_cell.angle_gamma   90.00
#
_symmetry.space_group_name_H-M   'P 1'
#
loop_
_entity.id
_entity.type
_entity.pdbx_description
1 polymer ?
#
loop_
_entity_poly.entity_id
_entity_poly.type
_entity_poly.pdbx_seq_one_letter_code
_entity_poly.pdbx_strand_id
1 'polypeptide(L)'
;MVLFAIVCDAIGFFTKNPRLLEVGWWNIFAATTWIFVAVIFGQIEAGLALPYSAAVGDLNLHTLIGWSLSGILSVITGWRYIIRLRSKDSLPVAYVGFNGVLLALVLFQIYLGDKLVWVYGLHSEPVVEATRGGVL
;
A
#
# COMPACT_ATOMS: atom_id res chain seq x y z
N MET A 1 -3.86 -6.47 3.27
CA MET A 1 -3.16 -6.84 4.52
C MET A 1 -2.89 -5.64 5.43
N VAL A 2 -2.28 -4.55 4.96
CA VAL A 2 -2.04 -3.34 5.79
C VAL A 2 -3.31 -2.82 6.47
N LEU A 3 -4.41 -2.65 5.72
CA LEU A 3 -5.69 -2.18 6.27
C LEU A 3 -6.19 -3.07 7.41
N PHE A 4 -6.11 -4.40 7.23
CA PHE A 4 -6.53 -5.35 8.25
C PHE A 4 -5.61 -5.30 9.47
N ALA A 5 -4.29 -5.14 9.28
CA ALA A 5 -3.36 -4.93 10.38
C ALA A 5 -3.73 -3.71 11.23
N ILE A 6 -4.02 -2.59 10.57
CA ILE A 6 -4.40 -1.33 11.22
C ILE A 6 -5.72 -1.48 12.01
N VAL A 7 -6.72 -2.15 11.43
CA VAL A 7 -8.00 -2.43 12.12
C VAL A 7 -7.79 -3.32 13.33
N CYS A 8 -7.02 -4.40 13.20
CA CYS A 8 -6.69 -5.29 14.32
C CYS A 8 -5.91 -4.56 15.43
N ASP A 9 -4.93 -3.74 15.07
CA ASP A 9 -4.15 -2.95 16.03
C ASP A 9 -5.03 -1.91 16.74
N ALA A 10 -5.93 -1.23 16.02
CA ALA A 10 -6.85 -0.27 16.61
C ALA A 10 -7.81 -0.95 17.60
N ILE A 11 -8.51 -2.00 17.16
CA ILE A 11 -9.44 -2.73 18.02
C ILE A 11 -8.69 -3.35 19.20
N GLY A 12 -7.53 -3.97 18.97
CA GLY A 12 -6.70 -4.56 20.02
C GLY A 12 -6.20 -3.53 21.04
N PHE A 13 -5.85 -2.32 20.59
CA PHE A 13 -5.43 -1.23 21.46
C PHE A 13 -6.55 -0.73 22.39
N PHE A 14 -7.77 -0.56 21.87
CA PHE A 14 -8.92 -0.10 22.65
C PHE A 14 -9.51 -1.20 23.54
N THR A 15 -9.59 -2.43 23.05
CA THR A 15 -10.17 -3.58 23.79
C THR A 15 -9.18 -4.28 24.70
N LYS A 16 -7.89 -3.89 24.67
CA LYS A 16 -6.79 -4.57 25.38
C LYS A 16 -6.71 -6.06 25.06
N ASN A 17 -7.01 -6.44 23.81
CA ASN A 17 -6.98 -7.81 23.36
C ASN A 17 -5.64 -8.11 22.65
N PRO A 18 -4.69 -8.82 23.31
CA PRO A 18 -3.36 -9.08 22.75
C PRO A 18 -3.42 -10.00 21.52
N ARG A 19 -4.48 -10.82 21.36
CA ARG A 19 -4.63 -11.69 20.19
C ARG A 19 -4.82 -10.89 18.90
N LEU A 20 -5.53 -9.76 18.97
CA LEU A 20 -5.67 -8.89 17.80
C LEU A 20 -4.36 -8.17 17.47
N LEU A 21 -3.55 -7.83 18.47
CA LEU A 21 -2.22 -7.25 18.25
C LEU A 21 -1.26 -8.26 17.57
N GLU A 22 -1.41 -9.55 17.86
CA GLU A 22 -0.70 -10.63 17.19
C GLU A 22 -1.11 -10.76 15.73
N VAL A 23 -2.42 -10.74 15.45
CA VAL A 23 -2.94 -10.78 14.07
C VAL A 23 -2.48 -9.55 13.29
N GLY A 24 -2.50 -8.38 13.91
CA GLY A 24 -1.99 -7.14 13.33
C GLY A 24 -0.51 -7.23 12.95
N TRP A 25 0.31 -7.78 13.85
CA TRP A 25 1.73 -8.04 13.61
C TRP A 25 1.98 -8.90 12.37
N TRP A 26 1.32 -10.06 12.26
CA TRP A 26 1.54 -10.95 11.11
C TRP A 26 1.06 -10.32 9.80
N ASN A 27 -0.02 -9.53 9.84
CA ASN A 27 -0.52 -8.84 8.66
C ASN A 27 0.41 -7.72 8.19
N ILE A 28 0.98 -6.92 9.11
CA ILE A 28 1.92 -5.86 8.71
C ILE A 28 3.24 -6.45 8.22
N PHE A 29 3.73 -7.51 8.87
CA PHE A 29 4.92 -8.24 8.42
C PHE A 29 4.74 -8.80 7.00
N ALA A 30 3.65 -9.55 6.77
CA ALA A 30 3.34 -10.09 5.44
C ALA A 30 3.14 -8.97 4.41
N ALA A 31 2.45 -7.89 4.76
CA ALA A 31 2.26 -6.75 3.87
C ALA A 31 3.59 -6.10 3.45
N THR A 32 4.53 -5.93 4.39
CA THR A 32 5.87 -5.42 4.11
C THR A 32 6.65 -6.32 3.18
N THR A 33 6.51 -7.64 3.27
CA THR A 33 7.15 -8.54 2.30
C THR A 33 6.51 -8.42 0.92
N TRP A 34 5.19 -8.46 0.86
CA TRP A 34 4.46 -8.47 -0.41
C TRP A 34 4.49 -7.15 -1.17
N ILE A 35 4.66 -6.00 -0.49
CA ILE A 35 4.73 -4.72 -1.19
C ILE A 35 5.94 -4.63 -2.13
N PHE A 36 7.07 -5.26 -1.81
CA PHE A 36 8.22 -5.29 -2.71
C PHE A 36 7.90 -6.06 -3.99
N VAL A 37 7.21 -7.20 -3.87
CA VAL A 37 6.75 -7.96 -5.03
C VAL A 37 5.79 -7.10 -5.85
N ALA A 38 4.78 -6.51 -5.22
CA ALA A 38 3.79 -5.68 -5.89
C ALA A 38 4.43 -4.50 -6.65
N VAL A 39 5.39 -3.81 -6.04
CA VAL A 39 6.06 -2.66 -6.66
C VAL A 39 6.96 -3.08 -7.82
N ILE A 40 7.66 -4.22 -7.74
CA ILE A 40 8.46 -4.73 -8.86
C ILE A 40 7.58 -5.06 -10.06
N PHE A 41 6.49 -5.82 -9.85
CA PHE A 41 5.57 -6.15 -10.93
C PHE A 41 4.86 -4.91 -11.48
N GLY A 42 4.41 -4.00 -10.60
CA GLY A 42 3.82 -2.74 -11.01
C GLY A 42 4.77 -1.87 -11.84
N GLN A 43 6.08 -1.87 -11.54
CA GLN A 43 7.08 -1.16 -12.34
C GLN A 43 7.21 -1.76 -13.75
N ILE A 44 7.19 -3.09 -13.86
CA ILE A 44 7.22 -3.79 -15.15
C ILE A 44 5.96 -3.44 -15.95
N GLU A 45 4.78 -3.54 -15.32
CA GLU A 45 3.50 -3.22 -15.96
C GLU A 45 3.43 -1.76 -16.42
N ALA A 46 3.91 -0.82 -15.60
CA ALA A 46 4.00 0.60 -15.97
C ALA A 46 4.89 0.83 -17.19
N GLY A 47 6.01 0.10 -17.30
CA GLY A 47 6.90 0.15 -18.46
C GLY A 47 6.27 -0.39 -19.75
N LEU A 48 5.26 -1.26 -19.63
CA LEU A 48 4.52 -1.84 -20.75
C LEU A 48 3.23 -1.08 -21.09
N ALA A 49 2.79 -0.15 -20.24
CA ALA A 49 1.47 0.46 -20.31
C ALA A 49 1.28 1.51 -21.42
N LEU A 50 2.36 2.03 -22.02
CA LEU A 50 2.34 3.15 -22.99
C LEU A 50 1.32 4.26 -22.61
N PRO A 51 1.48 4.91 -21.44
CA PRO A 51 0.49 5.82 -20.89
C PRO A 51 0.33 7.09 -21.75
N TYR A 52 -0.92 7.42 -22.09
CA TYR A 52 -1.28 8.67 -22.77
C TYR A 52 -1.31 9.85 -21.78
N SER A 53 -1.30 11.07 -22.33
CA SER A 53 -1.04 12.32 -21.58
C SER A 53 -1.84 12.49 -20.29
N ALA A 54 -3.12 12.12 -20.27
CA ALA A 54 -3.97 12.25 -19.08
C ALA A 54 -3.63 11.26 -17.96
N ALA A 55 -3.05 10.10 -18.28
CA ALA A 55 -2.73 9.05 -17.30
C ALA A 55 -1.32 9.17 -16.70
N VAL A 56 -0.38 9.83 -17.40
CA VAL A 56 1.05 9.89 -17.00
C VAL A 56 1.24 10.48 -15.61
N GLY A 57 0.52 11.54 -15.26
CA GLY A 57 0.65 12.21 -13.97
C GLY A 57 0.27 11.28 -12.80
N ASP A 58 -0.90 10.66 -12.88
CA ASP A 58 -1.39 9.73 -11.85
C ASP A 58 -0.53 8.45 -11.80
N LEU A 59 -0.01 7.96 -12.95
CA LEU A 59 0.88 6.80 -12.99
C LEU A 59 2.22 7.08 -12.28
N ASN A 60 2.82 8.23 -12.55
CA ASN A 60 4.06 8.64 -11.91
C ASN A 60 3.87 8.82 -10.40
N LEU A 61 2.76 9.43 -9.99
CA LEU A 61 2.45 9.61 -8.56
C LEU A 61 2.20 8.26 -7.88
N HIS A 62 1.43 7.36 -8.50
CA HIS A 62 1.20 6.00 -8.02
C HIS A 62 2.51 5.23 -7.86
N THR A 63 3.41 5.36 -8.84
CA THR A 63 4.73 4.69 -8.80
C THR A 63 5.61 5.24 -7.68
N LEU A 64 5.70 6.57 -7.56
CA LEU A 64 6.48 7.24 -6.53
C LEU A 64 6.00 6.87 -5.12
N ILE A 65 4.68 6.94 -4.88
CA ILE A 65 4.08 6.59 -3.60
C ILE A 65 4.23 5.10 -3.32
N GLY A 66 4.10 4.23 -4.33
CA GLY A 66 4.32 2.78 -4.18
C GLY A 66 5.71 2.47 -3.64
N TRP A 67 6.76 3.02 -4.27
CA TRP A 67 8.14 2.88 -3.79
C TRP A 67 8.36 3.48 -2.40
N SER A 68 7.79 4.67 -2.15
CA SER A 68 7.88 5.33 -0.84
C SER A 68 7.21 4.50 0.26
N LEU A 69 6.06 3.91 -0.02
CA LEU A 69 5.32 3.03 0.89
C LEU A 69 6.09 1.77 1.25
N SER A 70 6.88 1.20 0.34
CA SER A 70 7.76 0.05 0.66
C SER A 70 8.78 0.41 1.74
N GLY A 71 9.39 1.59 1.64
CA GLY A 71 10.32 2.11 2.65
C GLY A 71 9.62 2.41 3.98
N ILE A 72 8.50 3.13 3.93
CA ILE A 72 7.70 3.48 5.12
C ILE A 72 7.23 2.20 5.85
N LEU A 73 6.69 1.22 5.13
CA LEU A 73 6.24 -0.04 5.72
C LEU A 73 7.40 -0.82 6.34
N SER A 74 8.58 -0.81 5.74
CA SER A 74 9.76 -1.47 6.32
C SER A 74 10.16 -0.84 7.65
N VAL A 75 10.15 0.50 7.74
CA VAL A 75 10.42 1.23 8.97
C VAL A 75 9.34 0.97 10.03
N ILE A 76 8.06 1.05 9.66
CA ILE A 76 6.94 0.81 10.58
C ILE A 76 6.95 -0.63 11.10
N THR A 77 7.20 -1.62 10.25
CA THR A 77 7.29 -3.03 10.65
C THR A 77 8.50 -3.28 11.54
N GLY A 78 9.66 -2.66 11.25
CA GLY A 78 10.82 -2.70 12.14
C GLY A 78 10.53 -2.09 13.51
N TRP A 79 9.88 -0.92 13.55
CA TRP A 79 9.47 -0.30 14.81
C TRP A 79 8.47 -1.19 15.58
N ARG A 80 7.50 -1.78 14.88
CA ARG A 80 6.54 -2.72 15.45
C ARG A 80 7.20 -3.96 16.03
N TYR A 81 8.24 -4.46 15.37
CA TYR A 81 9.03 -5.59 15.85
C TYR A 81 9.75 -5.25 17.17
N ILE A 82 10.35 -4.06 17.28
CA ILE A 82 10.99 -3.60 18.51
C ILE A 82 9.96 -3.47 19.64
N ILE A 83 8.78 -2.91 19.37
CA ILE A 83 7.68 -2.83 20.35
C ILE A 83 7.34 -4.24 20.84
N ARG A 84 7.14 -5.18 19.91
CA ARG A 84 6.79 -6.57 20.19
C ARG A 84 7.83 -7.29 21.06
N LEU A 85 9.12 -7.04 20.85
CA LEU A 85 10.18 -7.62 21.67
C LEU A 85 10.17 -7.10 23.12
N ARG A 86 9.70 -5.86 23.34
CA ARG A 86 9.62 -5.24 24.67
C ARG A 86 8.31 -5.54 25.39
N SER A 87 7.19 -5.50 24.69
CA SER A 87 5.85 -5.76 25.21
C SER A 87 4.97 -6.33 24.10
N LYS A 88 4.45 -7.55 24.31
CA LYS A 88 3.55 -8.19 23.35
C LYS A 88 2.09 -7.73 23.50
N ASP A 89 1.73 -7.22 24.67
CA ASP A 89 0.33 -7.01 25.06
C ASP A 89 -0.15 -5.56 24.90
N SER A 90 0.72 -4.65 24.48
CA SER A 90 0.39 -3.23 24.38
C SER A 90 1.08 -2.54 23.21
N LEU A 91 0.42 -1.49 22.68
CA LEU A 91 1.00 -0.58 21.69
C LEU A 91 1.15 0.81 22.26
N PRO A 92 2.26 1.51 21.97
CA PRO A 92 2.37 2.94 22.20
C PRO A 92 1.31 3.71 21.41
N VAL A 93 0.72 4.74 22.02
CA VAL A 93 -0.24 5.64 21.36
C VAL A 93 0.34 6.23 20.08
N ALA A 94 1.63 6.59 20.09
CA ALA A 94 2.33 7.10 18.92
C ALA A 94 2.28 6.11 17.74
N TYR A 95 2.50 4.81 17.98
CA TYR A 95 2.44 3.80 16.92
C TYR A 95 1.02 3.70 16.32
N VAL A 96 -0.02 3.71 17.16
CA VAL A 96 -1.41 3.71 16.71
C VAL A 96 -1.76 4.98 15.93
N GLY A 97 -1.22 6.13 16.33
CA GLY A 97 -1.34 7.38 15.57
C GLY A 97 -0.71 7.29 14.18
N PHE A 98 0.50 6.74 14.07
CA PHE A 98 1.17 6.51 12.78
C PHE A 98 0.42 5.51 11.89
N ASN A 99 -0.27 4.52 12.45
CA ASN A 99 -1.17 3.65 11.68
C ASN A 99 -2.27 4.45 10.98
N GLY A 100 -2.75 5.56 11.55
CA GLY A 100 -3.71 6.46 10.88
C GLY A 100 -3.12 7.16 9.65
N VAL A 101 -1.86 7.61 9.72
CA VAL A 101 -1.15 8.20 8.57
C VAL A 101 -0.93 7.15 7.48
N LEU A 102 -0.49 5.95 7.87
CA LEU A 102 -0.31 4.83 6.95
C LEU A 102 -1.62 4.44 6.26
N LEU A 103 -2.74 4.44 7.00
CA LEU A 103 -4.08 4.19 6.45
C LEU A 103 -4.40 5.18 5.32
N ALA A 104 -4.20 6.48 5.56
CA ALA A 104 -4.48 7.51 4.56
C ALA A 104 -3.64 7.33 3.29
N LEU A 105 -2.34 7.05 3.44
CA LEU A 105 -1.45 6.78 2.30
C LEU A 105 -1.88 5.54 1.50
N VAL A 106 -2.25 4.45 2.19
CA VAL A 106 -2.70 3.22 1.52
C VAL A 106 -4.03 3.44 0.79
N LEU A 107 -4.98 4.15 1.40
CA LEU A 107 -6.25 4.48 0.73
C LEU A 107 -6.03 5.35 -0.50
N PHE A 108 -5.12 6.31 -0.42
CA PHE A 108 -4.77 7.14 -1.56
C PHE A 108 -4.08 6.33 -2.68
N GLN A 109 -3.23 5.37 -2.32
CA GLN A 109 -2.59 4.48 -3.29
C GLN A 109 -3.60 3.56 -3.99
N ILE A 110 -4.60 3.05 -3.26
CA ILE A 110 -5.73 2.28 -3.84
C ILE A 110 -6.48 3.15 -4.84
N TYR A 111 -6.84 4.38 -4.46
CA TYR A 111 -7.53 5.31 -5.35
C TYR A 111 -6.74 5.58 -6.65
N LEU A 112 -5.43 5.80 -6.56
CA LEU A 112 -4.58 5.99 -7.74
C LEU A 112 -4.55 4.74 -8.62
N GLY A 113 -4.39 3.56 -8.02
CA GLY A 113 -4.40 2.29 -8.76
C GLY A 113 -5.74 2.05 -9.47
N ASP A 114 -6.85 2.29 -8.77
CA ASP A 114 -8.19 2.18 -9.34
C ASP A 114 -8.40 3.14 -10.51
N LYS A 115 -7.88 4.38 -10.42
CA LYS A 115 -7.92 5.31 -11.56
C LYS A 115 -7.16 4.78 -12.77
N LEU A 116 -5.95 4.24 -12.59
CA LEU A 116 -5.13 3.71 -13.69
C LEU A 116 -5.86 2.60 -14.47
N VAL A 117 -6.56 1.72 -13.75
CA VAL A 117 -7.26 0.58 -14.34
C VAL A 117 -8.65 0.96 -14.85
N TRP A 118 -9.48 1.59 -14.02
CA TRP A 118 -10.91 1.75 -14.29
C TRP A 118 -11.28 3.07 -14.96
N VAL A 119 -10.47 4.11 -14.81
CA VAL A 119 -10.70 5.40 -15.45
C VAL A 119 -9.87 5.53 -16.71
N TYR A 120 -8.57 5.24 -16.63
CA TYR A 120 -7.69 5.37 -17.78
C TYR A 120 -7.63 4.13 -18.66
N GLY A 121 -8.08 2.97 -18.15
CA GLY A 121 -8.11 1.73 -18.92
C GLY A 121 -6.73 1.22 -19.31
N LEU A 122 -5.68 1.54 -18.55
CA LEU A 122 -4.35 1.01 -18.84
C LEU A 122 -4.39 -0.52 -18.87
N HIS A 123 -3.73 -1.10 -19.87
CA HIS A 123 -3.74 -2.54 -20.20
C HIS A 123 -5.08 -3.13 -20.68
N SER A 124 -6.12 -2.32 -20.86
CA SER A 124 -7.33 -2.78 -21.55
C SER A 124 -7.12 -2.83 -23.07
N GLU A 125 -7.67 -3.85 -23.73
CA GLU A 125 -7.55 -4.04 -25.18
C GLU A 125 -7.96 -2.77 -25.98
N PRO A 126 -9.10 -2.11 -25.69
CA PRO A 126 -9.50 -0.92 -26.45
C PRO A 126 -8.50 0.23 -26.36
N VAL A 127 -7.90 0.45 -25.18
CA VAL A 127 -6.90 1.52 -24.97
C VAL A 127 -5.59 1.15 -25.67
N VAL A 128 -5.16 -0.11 -25.61
CA VAL A 128 -3.96 -0.58 -26.29
C VAL A 128 -4.10 -0.42 -27.81
N GLU A 129 -5.25 -0.77 -28.39
CA GLU A 129 -5.51 -0.59 -29.82
C GLU A 129 -5.54 0.89 -30.21
N ALA A 130 -6.20 1.74 -29.42
CA ALA A 130 -6.25 3.18 -29.67
C ALA A 130 -4.87 3.83 -29.62
N THR A 131 -4.01 3.45 -28.66
CA THR A 131 -2.63 3.91 -28.58
C THR A 131 -1.80 3.42 -29.77
N ARG A 132 -1.93 2.15 -30.18
CA ARG A 132 -1.25 1.62 -31.37
C ARG A 132 -1.70 2.29 -32.67
N GLY A 133 -2.97 2.70 -32.75
CA GLY A 133 -3.53 3.44 -33.86
C GLY A 133 -3.19 4.95 -33.86
N GLY A 134 -2.55 5.47 -32.80
CA GLY A 134 -2.17 6.88 -32.68
C GLY A 134 -3.34 7.84 -32.40
N VAL A 135 -4.41 7.35 -31.79
CA VAL A 135 -5.64 8.13 -31.49
C VAL A 135 -5.58 8.79 -30.10
N LEU A 136 -4.67 8.36 -29.23
CA LEU A 136 -4.45 8.82 -27.85
C LEU A 136 -3.09 9.50 -27.66
#